data_AF-A0A9P8EUA9-F1
#
_entry.id   AF-A0A9P8EUA9-F1
#
_cell.length_a   1.000
_cell.length_b   1.000
_cell.length_c   1.000
_cell.angle_alpha   90.00
_cell.angle_beta   90.00
_cell.angle_gamma   90.00
#
_symmetry.space_group_name_H-M   'P 1'
#
loop_
_entity.id
_entity.type
_entity.pdbx_description
1 polymer ?
#
loop_
_entity_poly.entity_id
_entity_poly.type
_entity_poly.pdbx_seq_one_letter_code
_entity_poly.pdbx_strand_id
1 'polypeptide(L)'
;MGFKRKRVTCLYNVQQFSDIIVKFNDRKVFAHKAILATSSSYFHRASTSGFAVSSSPEIDLGDDDDPDLVEAMLRIMYDDQDSCVMTVTFRYTDFFEALLDLYILGDKYDVPVLRHQAKDLLMSNIKSIVYIRDEKRVPVDETFEQAEKCIAKMLGPSAITFADRSIQEEALDWCAENLDDLLWRRPFRKQLGRGKMFSTEFAGRLFLKKARLNAVGFESDHDNDVYDHSSELSEHDEDNVNDDGGGNGHSDDDHDDNEDDSESASEEAGEAGEADDPVQNPSLPEVN
;
A
#
# COMPACT_ATOMS: atom_id res chain seq x y z
N MET A 1 -30.73 34.75 0.52
CA MET A 1 -29.33 34.37 0.79
C MET A 1 -29.32 32.93 1.28
N GLY A 2 -28.77 32.00 0.51
CA GLY A 2 -28.61 30.61 0.96
C GLY A 2 -27.45 30.52 1.94
N PHE A 3 -27.68 30.03 3.15
CA PHE A 3 -26.61 29.75 4.10
C PHE A 3 -25.84 28.53 3.57
N LYS A 4 -24.65 28.74 2.98
CA LYS A 4 -23.77 27.63 2.63
C LYS A 4 -23.24 27.03 3.93
N ARG A 5 -23.57 25.75 4.20
CA ARG A 5 -23.03 25.02 5.34
C ARG A 5 -21.51 24.97 5.20
N LYS A 6 -20.78 25.50 6.18
CA LYS A 6 -19.32 25.38 6.22
C LYS A 6 -18.95 23.92 6.54
N ARG A 7 -17.91 23.40 5.88
CA ARG A 7 -17.31 22.11 6.23
C ARG A 7 -16.61 22.23 7.58
N VAL A 8 -16.58 21.14 8.33
CA VAL A 8 -15.90 21.08 9.63
C VAL A 8 -14.41 21.40 9.50
N THR A 9 -13.81 21.10 8.34
CA THR A 9 -12.41 21.43 8.00
C THR A 9 -12.02 22.88 8.26
N CYS A 10 -12.94 23.85 8.13
CA CYS A 10 -12.61 25.27 8.36
C CYS A 10 -12.40 25.63 9.85
N LEU A 11 -12.68 24.71 10.77
CA LEU A 11 -12.47 24.86 12.20
C LEU A 11 -11.11 24.29 12.65
N TYR A 12 -10.38 23.61 11.77
CA TYR A 12 -9.10 23.01 12.12
C TYR A 12 -8.08 24.07 12.52
N ASN A 13 -7.47 23.90 13.70
CA ASN A 13 -6.49 24.81 14.28
C ASN A 13 -6.93 26.28 14.35
N VAL A 14 -8.22 26.52 14.58
CA VAL A 14 -8.78 27.86 14.78
C VAL A 14 -9.13 28.05 16.25
N GLN A 15 -8.59 29.10 16.89
CA GLN A 15 -8.86 29.38 18.30
C GLN A 15 -10.34 29.70 18.57
N GLN A 16 -11.04 30.27 17.58
CA GLN A 16 -12.46 30.58 17.71
C GLN A 16 -13.27 29.31 17.96
N PHE A 17 -14.04 29.30 19.06
CA PHE A 17 -14.84 28.15 19.54
C PHE A 17 -14.06 26.92 19.99
N SER A 18 -12.72 26.93 19.91
CA SER A 18 -11.91 25.88 20.51
C SER A 18 -12.10 25.84 22.02
N ASP A 19 -12.15 24.62 22.57
CA ASP A 19 -12.35 24.34 23.99
C ASP A 19 -11.29 23.38 24.56
N ILE A 20 -10.30 23.02 23.73
CA ILE A 20 -9.15 22.22 24.10
C ILE A 20 -7.95 22.54 23.19
N ILE A 21 -6.74 22.43 23.72
CA ILE A 21 -5.50 22.42 22.93
C ILE A 21 -4.95 21.00 22.92
N VAL A 22 -4.65 20.47 21.73
CA VAL A 22 -3.91 19.21 21.60
C VAL A 22 -2.44 19.53 21.43
N LYS A 23 -1.58 18.98 22.29
CA LYS A 23 -0.13 19.07 22.22
C LYS A 23 0.46 17.74 21.78
N PHE A 24 1.49 17.81 20.96
CA PHE A 24 2.26 16.65 20.51
C PHE A 24 3.60 17.16 19.99
N ASN A 25 4.70 16.51 20.37
CA ASN A 25 6.05 17.03 20.15
C ASN A 25 6.15 18.52 20.56
N ASP A 26 6.67 19.37 19.69
CA ASP A 26 6.77 20.82 19.83
C ASP A 26 5.55 21.59 19.25
N ARG A 27 4.52 20.86 18.77
CA ARG A 27 3.35 21.43 18.08
C ARG A 27 2.13 21.53 19.00
N LYS A 28 1.25 22.47 18.65
CA LYS A 28 -0.04 22.70 19.33
C LYS A 28 -1.14 22.97 18.31
N VAL A 29 -2.30 22.39 18.54
CA VAL A 29 -3.49 22.60 17.72
C VAL A 29 -4.66 23.05 18.59
N PHE A 30 -5.28 24.19 18.24
CA PHE A 30 -6.57 24.59 18.80
C PHE A 30 -7.66 23.65 18.27
N ALA A 31 -8.32 22.92 19.17
CA ALA A 31 -9.24 21.87 18.80
C ALA A 31 -10.60 21.97 19.51
N HIS A 32 -11.52 21.08 19.12
CA HIS A 32 -12.89 21.05 19.63
C HIS A 32 -13.18 19.65 20.20
N LYS A 33 -13.45 19.55 21.50
CA LYS A 33 -13.74 18.29 22.21
C LYS A 33 -14.86 17.51 21.51
N ALA A 34 -15.91 18.20 21.08
CA ALA A 34 -17.04 17.59 20.39
C ALA A 34 -16.64 16.91 19.07
N ILE A 35 -15.73 17.51 18.29
CA ILE A 35 -15.24 16.94 17.03
C ILE A 35 -14.37 15.72 17.33
N LEU A 36 -13.35 15.90 18.18
CA LEU A 36 -12.42 14.82 18.54
C LEU A 36 -13.13 13.62 19.15
N ALA A 37 -14.05 13.83 20.08
CA ALA A 37 -14.80 12.77 20.75
C ALA A 37 -15.76 12.01 19.83
N THR A 38 -16.26 12.64 18.76
CA THR A 38 -17.10 11.96 17.76
C THR A 38 -16.25 11.06 16.85
N SER A 39 -15.03 11.50 16.54
CA SER A 39 -14.11 10.79 15.65
C SER A 39 -13.25 9.74 16.36
N SER A 40 -13.15 9.80 17.70
CA SER A 40 -12.26 8.94 18.48
C SER A 40 -12.78 8.64 19.88
N SER A 41 -12.82 7.34 20.22
CA SER A 41 -13.19 6.92 21.57
C SER A 41 -12.11 7.26 22.61
N TYR A 42 -10.84 7.35 22.19
CA TYR A 42 -9.75 7.83 23.04
C TYR A 42 -10.03 9.27 23.49
N PHE A 43 -10.28 10.18 22.54
CA PHE A 43 -10.54 11.58 22.86
C PHE A 43 -11.86 11.78 23.60
N HIS A 44 -12.87 10.95 23.33
CA HIS A 44 -14.10 10.92 24.13
C HIS A 44 -13.77 10.60 25.60
N ARG A 45 -13.04 9.53 25.87
CA ARG A 45 -12.64 9.16 27.25
C ARG A 45 -11.75 10.23 27.89
N ALA A 46 -10.77 10.75 27.16
CA ALA A 46 -9.89 11.82 27.65
C ALA A 46 -10.68 13.05 28.08
N SER A 47 -11.73 13.41 27.34
CA SER A 47 -12.56 14.59 27.59
C SER A 47 -13.68 14.39 28.63
N THR A 48 -14.07 13.15 28.92
CA THR A 48 -15.24 12.83 29.77
C THR A 48 -14.89 12.08 31.05
N SER A 49 -13.67 11.55 31.16
CA SER A 49 -13.27 10.78 32.35
C SER A 49 -13.28 11.65 33.61
N GLY A 50 -13.56 11.08 34.78
CA GLY A 50 -13.49 11.80 36.06
C GLY A 50 -12.05 12.16 36.50
N PHE A 51 -11.04 11.95 35.64
CA PHE A 51 -9.64 12.21 35.93
C PHE A 51 -9.26 13.65 35.58
N ALA A 52 -8.18 14.16 36.18
CA ALA A 52 -7.71 15.54 36.00
C ALA A 52 -7.51 15.95 34.52
N VAL A 53 -7.27 14.97 33.64
CA VAL A 53 -7.13 15.17 32.18
C VAL A 53 -8.41 15.75 31.55
N SER A 54 -9.60 15.39 32.02
CA SER A 54 -10.85 15.92 31.42
C SER A 54 -11.11 17.38 31.74
N SER A 55 -10.65 17.84 32.91
CA SER A 55 -10.69 19.23 33.36
C SER A 55 -9.51 20.06 32.84
N SER A 56 -8.52 19.43 32.22
CA SER A 56 -7.37 20.11 31.64
C SER A 56 -7.80 20.94 30.42
N PRO A 57 -7.25 22.16 30.22
CA PRO A 57 -7.40 22.88 28.96
C PRO A 57 -6.57 22.27 27.82
N GLU A 58 -5.75 21.25 28.12
CA GLU A 58 -4.82 20.64 27.18
C GLU A 58 -4.86 19.11 27.25
N ILE A 59 -4.79 18.45 26.09
CA ILE A 59 -4.50 17.02 25.96
C ILE A 59 -3.10 16.90 25.36
N ASP A 60 -2.20 16.24 26.07
CA ASP A 60 -0.83 15.99 25.62
C ASP A 60 -0.70 14.55 25.10
N LEU A 61 -0.25 14.42 23.85
CA LEU A 61 -0.03 13.14 23.18
C LEU A 61 1.44 12.67 23.28
N GLY A 62 2.34 13.49 23.86
CA GLY A 62 3.77 13.19 23.97
C GLY A 62 4.55 13.41 22.67
N ASP A 63 5.75 12.84 22.61
CA ASP A 63 6.76 13.01 21.55
C ASP A 63 7.20 11.70 20.88
N ASP A 64 6.52 10.58 21.18
CA ASP A 64 6.85 9.26 20.62
C ASP A 64 6.43 9.10 19.14
N ASP A 65 5.40 9.83 18.70
CA ASP A 65 4.80 9.68 17.37
C ASP A 65 5.31 10.74 16.40
N ASP A 66 5.39 10.41 15.10
CA ASP A 66 5.75 11.35 14.05
C ASP A 66 4.76 12.55 14.02
N PRO A 67 5.25 13.80 14.14
CA PRO A 67 4.37 14.95 14.26
C PRO A 67 3.59 15.28 12.97
N ASP A 68 4.10 14.96 11.77
CA ASP A 68 3.38 15.15 10.51
C ASP A 68 2.23 14.13 10.38
N LEU A 69 2.43 12.89 10.85
CA LEU A 69 1.37 11.87 10.87
C LEU A 69 0.30 12.14 11.94
N VAL A 70 0.70 12.62 13.13
CA VAL A 70 -0.25 13.08 14.16
C VAL A 70 -1.08 14.25 13.64
N GLU A 71 -0.46 15.19 12.92
CA GLU A 71 -1.19 16.30 12.29
C GLU A 71 -2.21 15.78 11.26
N ALA A 72 -1.82 14.82 10.42
CA ALA A 72 -2.72 14.20 9.44
C ALA A 72 -3.92 13.52 10.13
N MET A 73 -3.68 12.78 11.22
CA MET A 73 -4.75 12.19 12.03
C MET A 73 -5.74 13.25 12.53
N LEU A 74 -5.23 14.34 13.12
CA LEU A 74 -6.08 15.42 13.63
C LEU A 74 -6.88 16.09 12.51
N ARG A 75 -6.29 16.31 11.34
CA ARG A 75 -6.98 16.86 10.16
C ARG A 75 -8.09 15.95 9.66
N ILE A 76 -7.87 14.64 9.63
CA ILE A 76 -8.89 13.66 9.24
C ILE A 76 -10.10 13.69 10.17
N MET A 77 -9.90 13.90 11.48
CA MET A 77 -11.02 14.08 12.42
C MET A 77 -11.89 15.30 12.10
N TYR A 78 -11.39 16.25 11.30
CA TYR A 78 -12.09 17.45 10.83
C TYR A 78 -12.63 17.30 9.39
N ASP A 79 -12.73 16.08 8.86
CA ASP A 79 -13.16 15.75 7.49
C ASP A 79 -12.21 16.23 6.38
N ASP A 80 -10.92 16.41 6.68
CA ASP A 80 -9.88 16.64 5.68
C ASP A 80 -9.44 15.29 5.08
N GLN A 81 -10.28 14.76 4.19
CA GLN A 81 -10.14 13.40 3.63
C GLN A 81 -8.88 13.22 2.78
N ASP A 82 -8.33 14.31 2.24
CA ASP A 82 -7.12 14.27 1.42
C ASP A 82 -5.85 14.28 2.28
N SER A 83 -5.95 14.60 3.58
CA SER A 83 -4.79 14.78 4.45
C SER A 83 -3.92 13.53 4.54
N CYS A 84 -4.50 12.32 4.52
CA CYS A 84 -3.73 11.08 4.52
C CYS A 84 -2.81 10.99 3.31
N VAL A 85 -3.38 11.15 2.10
CA VAL A 85 -2.65 11.05 0.83
C VAL A 85 -1.64 12.18 0.73
N MET A 86 -2.04 13.42 1.01
CA MET A 86 -1.17 14.59 0.89
C MET A 86 0.03 14.48 1.82
N THR A 87 -0.16 14.11 3.09
CA THR A 87 0.96 13.95 4.02
C THR A 87 1.93 12.88 3.54
N VAL A 88 1.42 11.69 3.19
CA VAL A 88 2.28 10.58 2.76
C VAL A 88 3.04 10.90 1.48
N THR A 89 2.35 11.40 0.44
CA THR A 89 2.95 11.63 -0.88
C THR A 89 4.01 12.74 -0.88
N PHE A 90 3.84 13.79 -0.08
CA PHE A 90 4.75 14.95 -0.14
C PHE A 90 5.82 14.96 0.94
N ARG A 91 5.70 14.15 2.00
CA ARG A 91 6.62 14.19 3.15
C ARG A 91 7.48 12.94 3.31
N TYR A 92 7.15 11.84 2.64
CA TYR A 92 7.82 10.56 2.85
C TYR A 92 8.30 9.92 1.55
N THR A 93 9.50 9.34 1.60
CA THR A 93 10.06 8.52 0.52
C THR A 93 9.61 7.06 0.62
N ASP A 94 9.46 6.54 1.84
CA ASP A 94 8.82 5.25 2.11
C ASP A 94 7.35 5.47 2.48
N PHE A 95 6.50 5.49 1.45
CA PHE A 95 5.07 5.69 1.65
C PHE A 95 4.37 4.48 2.29
N PHE A 96 4.94 3.27 2.19
CA PHE A 96 4.37 2.08 2.83
C PHE A 96 4.51 2.17 4.35
N GLU A 97 5.70 2.54 4.83
CA GLU A 97 5.97 2.76 6.25
C GLU A 97 5.08 3.86 6.82
N ALA A 98 5.00 5.02 6.16
CA ALA A 98 4.16 6.13 6.61
C ALA A 98 2.66 5.77 6.66
N LEU A 99 2.15 5.00 5.70
CA LEU A 99 0.75 4.52 5.72
C LEU A 99 0.50 3.50 6.83
N LEU A 100 1.45 2.61 7.08
CA LEU A 100 1.36 1.66 8.21
C LEU A 100 1.37 2.41 9.54
N ASP A 101 2.22 3.43 9.69
CA ASP A 101 2.29 4.26 10.89
C ASP A 101 0.99 5.06 11.12
N LEU A 102 0.35 5.54 10.05
CA LEU A 102 -0.99 6.13 10.14
C LEU A 102 -2.05 5.12 10.60
N TYR A 103 -1.97 3.87 10.14
CA TYR A 103 -2.84 2.81 10.64
C TYR A 103 -2.59 2.54 12.13
N ILE A 104 -1.32 2.49 12.56
CA ILE A 104 -0.93 2.34 13.98
C ILE A 104 -1.49 3.49 14.83
N LEU A 105 -1.39 4.73 14.37
CA LEU A 105 -1.99 5.89 15.05
C LEU A 105 -3.52 5.76 15.15
N GLY A 106 -4.17 5.33 14.07
CA GLY A 106 -5.60 5.08 14.06
C GLY A 106 -6.03 3.97 15.02
N ASP A 107 -5.20 2.95 15.24
CA ASP A 107 -5.45 1.91 16.24
C ASP A 107 -5.18 2.43 17.67
N LYS A 108 -4.04 3.09 17.89
CA LYS A 108 -3.60 3.67 19.18
C LYS A 108 -4.59 4.67 19.75
N TYR A 109 -5.03 5.63 18.93
CA TYR A 109 -5.97 6.68 19.33
C TYR A 109 -7.43 6.34 19.00
N ASP A 110 -7.70 5.10 18.60
CA ASP A 110 -9.00 4.59 18.18
C ASP A 110 -9.79 5.56 17.28
N VAL A 111 -9.25 5.78 16.08
CA VAL A 111 -9.76 6.65 15.02
C VAL A 111 -10.14 5.78 13.81
N PRO A 112 -11.38 5.23 13.75
CA PRO A 112 -11.74 4.24 12.74
C PRO A 112 -11.62 4.75 11.29
N VAL A 113 -11.94 6.02 11.04
CA VAL A 113 -11.84 6.62 9.70
C VAL A 113 -10.39 6.64 9.22
N LEU A 114 -9.44 6.98 10.11
CA LEU A 114 -8.02 6.94 9.78
C LEU A 114 -7.55 5.52 9.47
N ARG A 115 -7.92 4.53 10.31
CA ARG A 115 -7.59 3.11 10.04
C ARG A 115 -8.08 2.67 8.67
N HIS A 116 -9.32 3.00 8.34
CA HIS A 116 -9.91 2.63 7.05
C HIS A 116 -9.16 3.28 5.87
N GLN A 117 -8.94 4.60 5.92
CA GLN A 117 -8.24 5.32 4.85
C GLN A 117 -6.79 4.83 4.66
N ALA A 118 -6.05 4.68 5.77
CA ALA A 118 -4.66 4.22 5.73
C ALA A 118 -4.57 2.78 5.17
N LYS A 119 -5.45 1.88 5.60
CA LYS A 119 -5.52 0.50 5.10
C LYS A 119 -5.82 0.46 3.60
N ASP A 120 -6.85 1.17 3.17
CA ASP A 120 -7.28 1.15 1.77
C ASP A 120 -6.18 1.68 0.84
N LEU A 121 -5.53 2.79 1.24
CA LEU A 121 -4.40 3.35 0.51
C LEU A 121 -3.20 2.40 0.50
N LEU A 122 -2.83 1.84 1.65
CA LEU A 122 -1.69 0.93 1.77
C LEU A 122 -1.90 -0.32 0.93
N MET A 123 -3.05 -0.98 1.08
CA MET A 123 -3.34 -2.21 0.35
C MET A 123 -3.49 -1.95 -1.15
N SER A 124 -4.04 -0.81 -1.57
CA SER A 124 -4.07 -0.41 -2.98
C SER A 124 -2.66 -0.30 -3.57
N ASN A 125 -1.74 0.34 -2.84
CA ASN A 125 -0.36 0.46 -3.28
C ASN A 125 0.42 -0.86 -3.23
N ILE A 126 0.16 -1.75 -2.26
CA ILE A 126 0.77 -3.09 -2.25
C ILE A 126 0.29 -3.89 -3.45
N LYS A 127 -1.02 -3.86 -3.71
CA LYS A 127 -1.64 -4.58 -4.84
C LYS A 127 -1.08 -4.13 -6.19
N SER A 128 -0.83 -2.83 -6.37
CA SER A 128 -0.31 -2.29 -7.64
C SER A 128 1.06 -2.87 -8.03
N ILE A 129 1.87 -3.34 -7.07
CA ILE A 129 3.19 -3.93 -7.32
C ILE A 129 3.10 -5.20 -8.16
N VAL A 130 2.08 -6.03 -7.94
CA VAL A 130 1.89 -7.28 -8.70
C VAL A 130 1.27 -7.00 -10.07
N TYR A 131 0.28 -6.10 -10.15
CA TYR A 131 -0.31 -5.69 -11.42
C TYR A 131 0.72 -5.15 -12.43
N ILE A 132 1.76 -4.47 -11.94
CA ILE A 132 2.85 -3.95 -12.79
C ILE A 132 3.57 -5.08 -13.58
N ARG A 133 3.67 -6.31 -13.02
CA ARG A 133 4.33 -7.45 -13.68
C ARG A 133 3.63 -7.85 -14.99
N ASP A 134 2.30 -7.83 -15.00
CA ASP A 134 1.52 -8.20 -16.19
C ASP A 134 1.64 -7.14 -17.31
N GLU A 135 1.99 -5.90 -16.96
CA GLU A 135 2.25 -4.80 -17.91
C GLU A 135 3.71 -4.76 -18.44
N LYS A 136 4.53 -5.81 -18.21
CA LYS A 136 5.99 -5.85 -18.51
C LYS A 136 6.82 -4.73 -17.88
N ARG A 137 6.25 -3.96 -16.95
CA ARG A 137 7.02 -3.05 -16.10
C ARG A 137 7.45 -3.83 -14.88
N VAL A 138 8.65 -3.59 -14.38
CA VAL A 138 9.09 -4.16 -13.10
C VAL A 138 9.17 -2.99 -12.14
N PRO A 139 8.51 -3.03 -10.96
CA PRO A 139 8.70 -2.00 -9.94
C PRO A 139 10.19 -1.85 -9.64
N VAL A 140 10.64 -0.62 -9.41
CA VAL A 140 12.02 -0.38 -8.95
C VAL A 140 12.25 -1.24 -7.70
N ASP A 141 13.43 -1.88 -7.60
CA ASP A 141 13.72 -2.83 -6.53
C ASP A 141 13.49 -2.21 -5.14
N GLU A 142 13.78 -0.92 -4.97
CA GLU A 142 13.51 -0.19 -3.73
C GLU A 142 12.02 -0.21 -3.33
N THR A 143 11.10 0.09 -4.25
CA THR A 143 9.65 0.10 -3.97
C THR A 143 9.15 -1.28 -3.57
N PHE A 144 9.65 -2.33 -4.24
CA PHE A 144 9.31 -3.70 -3.87
C PHE A 144 9.85 -4.06 -2.49
N GLU A 145 11.10 -3.68 -2.18
CA GLU A 145 11.71 -3.92 -0.87
C GLU A 145 10.97 -3.19 0.26
N GLN A 146 10.50 -1.97 0.04
CA GLN A 146 9.68 -1.22 1.01
C GLN A 146 8.36 -1.94 1.29
N ALA A 147 7.66 -2.38 0.25
CA ALA A 147 6.44 -3.16 0.41
C ALA A 147 6.67 -4.50 1.12
N GLU A 148 7.75 -5.21 0.79
CA GLU A 148 8.14 -6.45 1.44
C GLU A 148 8.40 -6.25 2.94
N LYS A 149 9.15 -5.19 3.30
CA LYS A 149 9.37 -4.80 4.70
C LYS A 149 8.04 -4.48 5.40
N CYS A 150 7.15 -3.75 4.74
CA CYS A 150 5.83 -3.42 5.29
C CYS A 150 4.99 -4.68 5.54
N ILE A 151 4.95 -5.62 4.59
CA ILE A 151 4.26 -6.91 4.75
C ILE A 151 4.87 -7.69 5.92
N ALA A 152 6.20 -7.73 6.04
CA ALA A 152 6.87 -8.39 7.15
C ALA A 152 6.57 -7.73 8.52
N LYS A 153 6.38 -6.40 8.58
CA LYS A 153 5.91 -5.72 9.81
C LYS A 153 4.48 -6.10 10.19
N MET A 154 3.63 -6.43 9.22
CA MET A 154 2.24 -6.84 9.46
C MET A 154 2.12 -8.32 9.81
N LEU A 155 2.89 -9.20 9.15
CA LEU A 155 2.67 -10.65 9.18
C LEU A 155 3.89 -11.45 9.68
N GLY A 156 5.04 -10.81 9.84
CA GLY A 156 6.31 -11.46 10.19
C GLY A 156 6.45 -11.84 11.67
N PRO A 157 7.61 -12.36 12.07
CA PRO A 157 7.85 -12.80 13.45
C PRO A 157 7.69 -11.71 14.51
N SER A 158 7.97 -10.46 14.12
CA SER A 158 7.81 -9.27 14.96
C SER A 158 6.55 -8.48 14.57
N ALA A 159 5.52 -9.18 14.09
CA ALA A 159 4.28 -8.54 13.65
C ALA A 159 3.66 -7.69 14.77
N ILE A 160 3.23 -6.49 14.39
CA ILE A 160 2.53 -5.59 15.29
C ILE A 160 1.19 -6.24 15.67
N THR A 161 0.82 -6.12 16.95
CA THR A 161 -0.51 -6.55 17.42
C THR A 161 -1.45 -5.37 17.38
N PHE A 162 -2.46 -5.45 16.51
CA PHE A 162 -3.51 -4.45 16.40
C PHE A 162 -4.76 -4.86 17.17
N ALA A 163 -5.51 -3.89 17.69
CA ALA A 163 -6.87 -4.12 18.14
C ALA A 163 -7.78 -4.44 16.94
N ASP A 164 -7.61 -3.70 15.84
CA ASP A 164 -8.22 -3.98 14.54
C ASP A 164 -7.26 -4.78 13.64
N ARG A 165 -7.52 -6.07 13.45
CA ARG A 165 -6.66 -6.95 12.63
C ARG A 165 -6.98 -6.92 11.13
N SER A 166 -7.91 -6.07 10.69
CA SER A 166 -8.38 -6.07 9.29
C SER A 166 -7.26 -5.91 8.27
N ILE A 167 -6.25 -5.09 8.58
CA ILE A 167 -5.08 -4.91 7.70
C ILE A 167 -4.23 -6.17 7.58
N GLN A 168 -4.06 -6.94 8.67
CA GLN A 168 -3.30 -8.19 8.67
C GLN A 168 -4.04 -9.27 7.89
N GLU A 169 -5.36 -9.34 8.04
CA GLU A 169 -6.20 -10.28 7.29
C GLU A 169 -6.15 -9.99 5.80
N GLU A 170 -6.30 -8.73 5.39
CA GLU A 170 -6.25 -8.34 3.98
C GLU A 170 -4.86 -8.56 3.36
N ALA A 171 -3.79 -8.24 4.08
CA ALA A 171 -2.42 -8.51 3.63
C ALA A 171 -2.15 -10.02 3.49
N LEU A 172 -2.65 -10.83 4.42
CA LEU A 172 -2.52 -12.29 4.36
C LEU A 172 -3.26 -12.89 3.17
N ASP A 173 -4.49 -12.44 2.93
CA ASP A 173 -5.30 -12.87 1.78
C ASP A 173 -4.60 -12.54 0.47
N TRP A 174 -4.14 -11.30 0.33
CA TRP A 174 -3.39 -10.88 -0.85
C TRP A 174 -2.10 -11.70 -1.05
N CYS A 175 -1.34 -11.97 0.02
CA CYS A 175 -0.14 -12.81 -0.09
C CYS A 175 -0.47 -14.24 -0.52
N ALA A 176 -1.61 -14.80 -0.09
CA ALA A 176 -2.03 -16.14 -0.47
C ALA A 176 -2.43 -16.21 -1.95
N GLU A 177 -3.18 -15.21 -2.43
CA GLU A 177 -3.58 -15.09 -3.83
C GLU A 177 -2.36 -14.96 -4.76
N ASN A 178 -1.38 -14.15 -4.35
CA ASN A 178 -0.24 -13.75 -5.19
C ASN A 178 1.07 -14.47 -4.82
N LEU A 179 1.01 -15.59 -4.10
CA LEU A 179 2.20 -16.26 -3.55
C LEU A 179 3.22 -16.65 -4.62
N ASP A 180 2.76 -17.15 -5.77
CA ASP A 180 3.65 -17.63 -6.84
C ASP A 180 4.46 -16.48 -7.45
N ASP A 181 3.83 -15.32 -7.62
CA ASP A 181 4.46 -14.10 -8.14
C ASP A 181 5.44 -13.51 -7.15
N LEU A 182 5.10 -13.53 -5.86
CA LEU A 182 6.00 -13.14 -4.79
C LEU A 182 7.23 -14.07 -4.74
N LEU A 183 7.06 -15.38 -4.91
CA LEU A 183 8.17 -16.36 -4.92
C LEU A 183 9.11 -16.22 -6.13
N TRP A 184 8.63 -15.64 -7.23
CA TRP A 184 9.46 -15.28 -8.38
C TRP A 184 10.51 -14.22 -8.01
N ARG A 185 10.20 -13.35 -7.04
CA ARG A 185 11.10 -12.27 -6.61
C ARG A 185 12.20 -12.83 -5.70
N ARG A 186 13.44 -12.72 -6.17
CA ARG A 186 14.63 -13.19 -5.41
C ARG A 186 14.72 -12.59 -3.99
N PRO A 187 14.47 -11.28 -3.77
CA PRO A 187 14.50 -10.69 -2.42
C PRO A 187 13.46 -11.35 -1.48
N PHE A 188 12.20 -11.42 -1.92
CA PHE A 188 11.12 -12.06 -1.18
C PHE A 188 11.43 -13.50 -0.81
N ARG A 189 11.84 -14.32 -1.80
CA ARG A 189 12.21 -15.72 -1.57
C ARG A 189 13.36 -15.86 -0.55
N LYS A 190 14.32 -14.94 -0.58
CA LYS A 190 15.44 -14.91 0.37
C LYS A 190 14.97 -14.57 1.79
N GLN A 191 14.07 -13.60 1.98
CA GLN A 191 13.55 -13.30 3.32
C GLN A 191 12.60 -14.39 3.83
N LEU A 192 11.80 -14.99 2.95
CA LEU A 192 10.93 -16.12 3.29
C LEU A 192 11.76 -17.31 3.79
N GLY A 193 12.81 -17.70 3.06
CA GLY A 193 13.70 -18.79 3.47
C GLY A 193 14.48 -18.51 4.76
N ARG A 194 14.63 -17.23 5.13
CA ARG A 194 15.22 -16.80 6.42
C ARG A 194 14.20 -16.75 7.56
N GLY A 195 12.93 -17.08 7.30
CA GLY A 195 11.85 -17.00 8.30
C GLY A 195 11.51 -15.57 8.71
N LYS A 196 11.75 -14.58 7.84
CA LYS A 196 11.53 -13.15 8.16
C LYS A 196 10.22 -12.60 7.62
N MET A 197 9.59 -13.27 6.64
CA MET A 197 8.37 -12.77 6.01
C MET A 197 7.10 -13.02 6.83
N PHE A 198 6.98 -14.20 7.44
CA PHE A 198 5.78 -14.62 8.14
C PHE A 198 6.11 -15.22 9.50
N SER A 199 5.32 -14.90 10.53
CA SER A 199 5.33 -15.63 11.79
C SER A 199 4.84 -17.06 11.57
N THR A 200 5.09 -17.96 12.53
CA THR A 200 4.59 -19.35 12.43
C THR A 200 3.07 -19.41 12.28
N GLU A 201 2.34 -18.52 12.96
CA GLU A 201 0.89 -18.42 12.83
C GLU A 201 0.48 -18.03 11.40
N PHE A 202 1.01 -16.91 10.90
CA PHE A 202 0.64 -16.40 9.58
C PHE A 202 1.11 -17.31 8.46
N ALA A 203 2.28 -17.95 8.58
CA ALA A 203 2.77 -18.93 7.61
C ALA A 203 1.82 -20.13 7.47
N GLY A 204 1.38 -20.72 8.60
CA GLY A 204 0.44 -21.83 8.56
C GLY A 204 -0.89 -21.45 7.90
N ARG A 205 -1.40 -20.26 8.23
CA ARG A 205 -2.65 -19.72 7.65
C ARG A 205 -2.50 -19.41 6.16
N LEU A 206 -1.36 -18.85 5.75
CA LEU A 206 -1.02 -18.55 4.36
C LEU A 206 -1.06 -19.82 3.49
N PHE A 207 -0.35 -20.88 3.89
CA PHE A 207 -0.31 -22.12 3.13
C PHE A 207 -1.67 -22.83 3.08
N LEU A 208 -2.43 -22.79 4.16
CA LEU A 208 -3.80 -23.33 4.17
C LEU A 208 -4.73 -22.55 3.23
N LYS A 209 -4.63 -21.22 3.19
CA LYS A 209 -5.37 -20.39 2.24
C LYS A 209 -4.97 -20.69 0.80
N LYS A 210 -3.66 -20.74 0.49
CA LYS A 210 -3.16 -21.08 -0.84
C LYS A 210 -3.64 -22.48 -1.30
N ALA A 211 -3.57 -23.47 -0.43
CA ALA A 211 -4.05 -24.82 -0.74
C ALA A 211 -5.55 -24.85 -1.08
N ARG A 212 -6.37 -24.07 -0.36
CA ARG A 212 -7.80 -23.93 -0.66
C ARG A 212 -8.05 -23.24 -1.99
N LEU A 213 -7.34 -22.16 -2.29
CA LEU A 213 -7.45 -21.46 -3.57
C LEU A 213 -7.15 -22.41 -4.74
N ASN A 214 -6.11 -23.23 -4.61
CA ASN A 214 -5.75 -24.21 -5.64
C ASN A 214 -6.79 -25.34 -5.77
N ALA A 215 -7.43 -25.76 -4.68
CA ALA A 215 -8.46 -26.80 -4.71
C ALA A 215 -9.75 -26.32 -5.40
N VAL A 216 -10.14 -25.06 -5.19
CA VAL A 216 -11.31 -24.47 -5.87
C VAL A 216 -11.12 -24.40 -7.39
N GLY A 217 -9.87 -24.19 -7.85
CA GLY A 217 -9.55 -24.26 -9.28
C GLY A 217 -9.60 -25.66 -9.89
N PHE A 218 -9.66 -26.72 -9.07
CA PHE A 218 -9.71 -28.11 -9.55
C PHE A 218 -11.15 -28.63 -9.74
N GLU A 219 -12.12 -28.08 -9.00
CA GLU A 219 -13.54 -28.46 -9.12
C GLU A 219 -14.24 -27.86 -10.35
N SER A 220 -13.67 -26.84 -10.99
CA SER A 220 -14.22 -26.24 -12.22
C SER A 220 -13.90 -26.99 -13.52
N ASP A 221 -12.98 -27.95 -13.48
CA ASP A 221 -12.42 -28.60 -14.68
C ASP A 221 -13.01 -29.99 -14.97
N HIS A 222 -14.07 -30.42 -14.28
CA HIS A 222 -14.62 -31.79 -14.40
C HIS A 222 -16.06 -31.93 -14.89
N ASP A 223 -16.72 -30.86 -15.35
CA ASP A 223 -18.13 -30.89 -15.77
C ASP A 223 -18.33 -30.77 -17.31
N ASN A 224 -17.40 -31.27 -18.14
CA ASN A 224 -17.55 -31.23 -19.61
C ASN A 224 -17.19 -32.52 -20.34
N ASP A 225 -17.38 -33.69 -19.72
CA ASP A 225 -17.31 -34.98 -20.43
C ASP A 225 -18.59 -35.80 -20.21
N VAL A 226 -19.70 -35.34 -20.79
CA VAL A 226 -20.84 -36.22 -21.12
C VAL A 226 -20.70 -36.63 -22.57
N TYR A 227 -20.06 -37.79 -22.76
CA TYR A 227 -20.15 -38.60 -23.97
C TYR A 227 -21.62 -39.00 -24.19
N ASP A 228 -22.24 -38.50 -25.24
CA ASP A 228 -23.50 -39.02 -25.77
C ASP A 228 -23.21 -39.91 -26.98
N HIS A 229 -23.39 -41.22 -26.80
CA HIS A 229 -23.38 -42.24 -27.84
C HIS A 229 -24.82 -42.75 -27.98
N SER A 230 -25.49 -42.47 -29.11
CA SER A 230 -26.45 -43.33 -29.84
C SER A 230 -27.14 -42.50 -30.95
N SER A 231 -26.65 -42.47 -32.18
CA SER A 231 -27.13 -43.29 -33.32
C SER A 231 -28.64 -43.27 -33.57
N GLU A 232 -29.08 -42.67 -34.69
CA GLU A 232 -30.12 -43.23 -35.55
C GLU A 232 -30.07 -42.66 -36.99
N LEU A 233 -30.33 -43.56 -37.94
CA LEU A 233 -30.24 -43.43 -39.39
C LEU A 233 -31.54 -42.84 -39.98
N SER A 234 -31.44 -42.06 -41.06
CA SER A 234 -32.41 -42.13 -42.17
C SER A 234 -31.86 -41.50 -43.46
N GLU A 235 -31.99 -42.25 -44.56
CA GLU A 235 -31.61 -41.98 -45.95
C GLU A 235 -32.53 -40.97 -46.67
N HIS A 236 -32.14 -40.62 -47.91
CA HIS A 236 -32.82 -39.85 -48.99
C HIS A 236 -32.58 -38.34 -49.03
N ASP A 237 -32.31 -37.66 -50.16
CA ASP A 237 -32.07 -38.03 -51.57
C ASP A 237 -31.36 -36.84 -52.28
N GLU A 238 -30.52 -37.19 -53.25
CA GLU A 238 -30.18 -36.60 -54.56
C GLU A 238 -30.07 -35.06 -54.85
N ASP A 239 -29.10 -34.82 -55.75
CA ASP A 239 -28.92 -33.73 -56.72
C ASP A 239 -28.34 -32.37 -56.27
N ASN A 240 -27.11 -32.06 -56.72
CA ASN A 240 -26.86 -31.39 -58.02
C ASN A 240 -25.39 -30.90 -58.16
N VAL A 241 -24.58 -31.67 -58.90
CA VAL A 241 -23.76 -31.31 -60.08
C VAL A 241 -23.06 -29.92 -60.20
N ASN A 242 -21.79 -30.00 -60.66
CA ASN A 242 -20.90 -29.01 -61.34
C ASN A 242 -20.02 -28.07 -60.49
N ASP A 243 -18.80 -27.70 -60.88
CA ASP A 243 -17.86 -28.09 -61.95
C ASP A 243 -16.55 -27.29 -61.75
N ASP A 244 -15.44 -27.91 -62.17
CA ASP A 244 -14.10 -27.47 -62.59
C ASP A 244 -13.31 -26.23 -62.11
N GLY A 245 -11.99 -26.47 -62.03
CA GLY A 245 -10.89 -25.55 -62.38
C GLY A 245 -10.04 -25.10 -61.19
N GLY A 246 -8.87 -25.69 -60.87
CA GLY A 246 -7.61 -25.66 -61.63
C GLY A 246 -6.84 -24.36 -61.31
N GLY A 247 -5.57 -24.30 -60.92
CA GLY A 247 -4.47 -25.24 -60.74
C GLY A 247 -3.16 -24.42 -60.59
N ASN A 248 -2.12 -25.04 -60.00
CA ASN A 248 -0.69 -24.68 -59.97
C ASN A 248 -0.26 -23.28 -59.44
N GLY A 249 0.86 -23.12 -58.74
CA GLY A 249 1.97 -24.03 -58.43
C GLY A 249 3.26 -23.23 -58.24
N HIS A 250 4.22 -23.85 -57.51
CA HIS A 250 5.67 -23.56 -57.47
C HIS A 250 6.12 -22.18 -56.93
N SER A 251 7.27 -22.01 -56.28
CA SER A 251 8.23 -22.81 -55.50
C SER A 251 9.38 -21.83 -55.16
N ASP A 252 10.36 -22.29 -54.37
CA ASP A 252 11.74 -21.77 -54.26
C ASP A 252 12.01 -20.81 -53.08
N ASP A 253 12.27 -21.42 -51.92
CA ASP A 253 13.59 -21.63 -51.29
C ASP A 253 14.76 -20.62 -51.47
N ASP A 254 15.55 -20.61 -50.38
CA ASP A 254 16.98 -20.27 -50.23
C ASP A 254 17.37 -18.80 -49.97
N HIS A 255 17.78 -18.45 -48.74
CA HIS A 255 19.12 -18.59 -48.11
C HIS A 255 20.09 -17.46 -48.47
N ASP A 256 20.51 -16.69 -47.46
CA ASP A 256 21.92 -16.54 -47.02
C ASP A 256 22.17 -15.19 -46.32
N ASP A 257 22.67 -15.32 -45.09
CA ASP A 257 23.88 -14.70 -44.52
C ASP A 257 24.14 -13.20 -44.72
N ASN A 258 24.34 -12.50 -43.61
CA ASN A 258 25.70 -12.14 -43.18
C ASN A 258 25.75 -11.51 -41.78
N GLU A 259 26.73 -12.02 -41.02
CA GLU A 259 27.47 -11.41 -39.90
C GLU A 259 28.11 -10.06 -40.37
N ASP A 260 28.66 -9.13 -39.61
CA ASP A 260 29.32 -9.11 -38.31
C ASP A 260 29.60 -7.62 -37.94
N ASP A 261 30.28 -7.40 -36.82
CA ASP A 261 31.12 -6.25 -36.44
C ASP A 261 30.64 -5.26 -35.34
N SER A 262 31.15 -5.60 -34.15
CA SER A 262 31.71 -4.82 -33.02
C SER A 262 32.38 -3.46 -33.36
N GLU A 263 32.50 -2.43 -32.51
CA GLU A 263 33.34 -2.23 -31.29
C GLU A 263 33.08 -0.78 -30.78
N SER A 264 32.69 -0.53 -29.52
CA SER A 264 33.47 -0.02 -28.35
C SER A 264 34.30 1.28 -28.46
N ALA A 265 34.01 2.27 -27.58
CA ALA A 265 34.92 3.11 -26.74
C ALA A 265 34.15 4.37 -26.23
N SER A 266 33.91 4.63 -24.93
CA SER A 266 34.77 5.27 -23.89
C SER A 266 35.55 6.48 -24.42
N GLU A 267 35.61 7.68 -23.84
CA GLU A 267 35.70 8.16 -22.45
C GLU A 267 35.68 9.71 -22.55
N GLU A 268 35.14 10.46 -21.58
CA GLU A 268 35.91 11.51 -20.87
C GLU A 268 35.06 12.24 -19.82
N ALA A 269 35.71 12.45 -18.68
CA ALA A 269 35.21 13.13 -17.49
C ALA A 269 35.65 14.60 -17.45
N GLY A 270 34.82 15.43 -16.83
CA GLY A 270 35.20 16.74 -16.28
C GLY A 270 34.03 17.27 -15.45
N GLU A 271 34.19 18.03 -14.38
CA GLU A 271 35.31 18.40 -13.53
C GLU A 271 34.60 19.00 -12.29
N ALA A 272 34.97 18.57 -11.08
CA ALA A 272 34.34 19.03 -9.84
C ALA A 272 35.00 20.33 -9.37
N GLY A 273 34.18 21.35 -9.05
CA GLY A 273 34.64 22.56 -8.40
C GLY A 273 33.53 23.19 -7.58
N GLU A 274 33.53 22.97 -6.26
CA GLU A 274 33.07 23.94 -5.27
C GLU A 274 33.43 23.43 -3.86
N ALA A 275 34.32 24.16 -3.19
CA ALA A 275 34.58 24.02 -1.76
C ALA A 275 34.43 25.43 -1.17
N ASP A 276 33.29 25.64 -0.51
CA ASP A 276 33.00 26.85 0.25
C ASP A 276 33.70 26.83 1.62
N ASP A 277 34.26 27.99 1.97
CA ASP A 277 34.93 28.31 3.23
C ASP A 277 34.01 28.17 4.47
N PRO A 278 34.51 27.71 5.63
CA PRO A 278 33.79 27.83 6.88
C PRO A 278 33.96 29.24 7.49
N VAL A 279 32.83 29.93 7.61
CA VAL A 279 32.67 31.20 8.33
C VAL A 279 33.11 31.06 9.80
N GLN A 280 34.02 31.95 10.22
CA GLN A 280 34.43 32.17 11.60
C GLN A 280 33.25 32.75 12.42
N ASN A 281 32.95 32.12 13.56
CA ASN A 281 32.01 32.65 14.55
C ASN A 281 32.76 33.58 15.54
N PRO A 282 32.34 34.84 15.74
CA PRO A 282 32.96 35.72 16.72
C PRO A 282 32.44 35.46 18.14
N SER A 283 33.38 35.46 19.09
CA SER A 283 33.19 35.34 20.53
C SER A 283 32.22 36.39 21.10
N LEU A 284 31.30 35.94 21.95
CA LEU A 284 30.59 36.78 22.93
C LEU A 284 31.41 36.89 24.23
N PRO A 285 31.35 38.01 24.96
CA PRO A 285 32.10 38.19 26.20
C PRO A 285 31.42 37.55 27.40
N GLU A 286 32.21 36.94 28.28
CA GLU A 286 31.81 36.55 29.63
C GLU A 286 31.59 37.79 30.51
N VAL A 287 30.52 37.73 31.31
CA VAL A 287 30.23 38.67 32.40
C VAL A 287 30.70 38.03 33.71
N ASN A 288 31.87 38.47 34.18
CA ASN A 288 32.30 38.68 35.58
C ASN A 288 33.81 38.45 35.75
#